data_AF-A0A537YAM8-F1
#
_entry.id   AF-A0A537YAM8-F1
#
_cell.length_a   1.000
_cell.length_b   1.000
_cell.length_c   1.000
_cell.angle_alpha   90.00
_cell.angle_beta   90.00
_cell.angle_gamma   90.00
#
_symmetry.space_group_name_H-M   'P 1'
#
loop_
_entity.id
_entity.type
_entity.pdbx_description
1 polymer ?
#
loop_
_entity_poly.entity_id
_entity_poly.type
_entity_poly.pdbx_seq_one_letter_code
_entity_poly.pdbx_strand_id
1 'polypeptide(L)'
;ANRYTVLTGGEPLLQVDPPLIDSLHARGFAIGVETNGTIDPPDGLDWICVSPKAGADLVIRRGHELKLVYPQADAAPEVFVGLDFERFSLQPMDGPDVIENTARAVEYCLRHPQWRLSLQTHKTLGIR
;
A
#
# COMPACT_ATOMS: atom_id res chain seq x y z
N ALA A 1 -10.61 13.28 -19.82
CA ALA A 1 -11.15 12.73 -18.57
C ALA A 1 -10.06 11.86 -17.96
N ASN A 2 -9.61 12.14 -16.74
CA ASN A 2 -8.55 11.39 -16.06
C ASN A 2 -9.18 10.18 -15.37
N ARG A 3 -9.28 9.04 -16.07
CA ARG A 3 -9.82 7.81 -15.48
C ARG A 3 -8.72 7.12 -14.69
N TYR A 4 -9.07 6.60 -13.53
CA TYR A 4 -8.14 5.87 -12.65
C TYR A 4 -8.83 4.63 -12.12
N THR A 5 -8.10 3.52 -12.08
CA THR A 5 -8.56 2.26 -11.50
C THR A 5 -7.54 1.77 -10.49
N VAL A 6 -8.03 1.16 -9.41
CA VAL A 6 -7.18 0.53 -8.39
C VAL A 6 -7.42 -0.97 -8.48
N LEU A 7 -6.39 -1.71 -8.87
CA LEU A 7 -6.35 -3.16 -8.86
C LEU A 7 -5.97 -3.61 -7.45
N THR A 8 -6.90 -4.30 -6.79
CA THR A 8 -6.77 -4.78 -5.41
C THR A 8 -7.55 -6.07 -5.24
N GLY A 9 -7.73 -6.51 -3.99
CA GLY A 9 -8.42 -7.74 -3.60
C GLY A 9 -7.48 -8.93 -3.57
N GLY A 10 -7.67 -9.85 -2.62
CA GLY A 10 -6.73 -10.95 -2.36
C GLY A 10 -5.27 -10.46 -2.44
N GLU A 11 -4.47 -11.15 -3.24
CA GLU A 11 -3.26 -10.58 -3.85
C GLU A 11 -3.50 -10.37 -5.35
N PRO A 12 -3.54 -9.13 -5.86
CA PRO A 12 -3.90 -8.86 -7.25
C PRO A 12 -2.86 -9.41 -8.24
N LEU A 13 -1.57 -9.46 -7.88
CA LEU A 13 -0.52 -9.91 -8.79
C LEU A 13 -0.55 -11.42 -9.08
N LEU A 14 -1.47 -12.18 -8.45
CA LEU A 14 -1.80 -13.54 -8.86
C LEU A 14 -2.58 -13.61 -10.20
N GLN A 15 -3.20 -12.49 -10.60
CA GLN A 15 -4.12 -12.45 -11.75
C GLN A 15 -3.84 -11.30 -12.71
N VAL A 16 -3.22 -10.21 -12.24
CA VAL A 16 -2.89 -9.06 -13.09
C VAL A 16 -1.80 -9.46 -14.08
N ASP A 17 -2.11 -9.30 -15.37
CA ASP A 17 -1.23 -9.65 -16.49
C ASP A 17 -1.14 -8.51 -17.53
N PRO A 18 -0.18 -8.57 -18.47
CA PRO A 18 -0.04 -7.53 -19.50
C PRO A 18 -1.31 -7.30 -20.35
N PRO A 19 -2.06 -8.33 -20.81
CA PRO A 19 -3.31 -8.12 -21.54
C PRO A 19 -4.36 -7.28 -20.81
N LEU A 20 -4.51 -7.45 -19.49
CA LEU A 20 -5.39 -6.62 -18.67
C LEU A 20 -4.91 -5.16 -18.63
N ILE A 21 -3.62 -4.95 -18.39
CA ILE A 21 -2.99 -3.63 -18.31
C ILE A 21 -3.19 -2.86 -19.62
N ASP A 22 -2.81 -3.49 -20.75
CA ASP A 22 -2.95 -2.91 -22.08
C ASP A 22 -4.41 -2.55 -22.39
N SER A 23 -5.35 -3.41 -21.99
CA SER A 23 -6.78 -3.19 -22.20
C SER A 23 -7.35 -2.03 -21.40
N LEU A 24 -6.84 -1.78 -20.18
CA LEU A 24 -7.23 -0.66 -19.33
C LEU A 24 -6.63 0.64 -19.86
N HIS A 25 -5.34 0.63 -20.23
CA HIS A 25 -4.67 1.75 -20.88
C HIS A 25 -5.34 2.15 -22.20
N ALA A 26 -5.72 1.19 -23.05
CA ALA A 26 -6.47 1.45 -24.28
C ALA A 26 -7.84 2.12 -24.04
N ARG A 27 -8.39 1.99 -22.82
CA ARG A 27 -9.64 2.66 -22.38
C ARG A 27 -9.37 3.99 -21.64
N GLY A 28 -8.13 4.45 -21.62
CA GLY A 28 -7.69 5.71 -21.05
C GLY A 28 -7.66 5.73 -19.52
N PHE A 29 -7.48 4.57 -18.87
CA PHE A 29 -7.24 4.50 -17.43
C PHE A 29 -5.74 4.63 -17.12
N ALA A 30 -5.40 5.34 -16.05
CA ALA A 30 -4.19 5.08 -15.28
C ALA A 30 -4.49 4.02 -14.21
N ILE A 31 -3.50 3.20 -13.87
CA ILE A 31 -3.65 1.97 -13.10
C ILE A 31 -2.79 2.03 -11.84
N GLY A 32 -3.45 2.01 -10.68
CA GLY A 32 -2.81 1.73 -9.41
C GLY A 32 -2.97 0.27 -9.02
N VAL A 33 -1.97 -0.30 -8.34
CA VAL A 33 -2.06 -1.60 -7.67
C VAL A 33 -1.85 -1.46 -6.16
N GLU A 34 -2.59 -2.24 -5.39
CA GLU A 34 -2.42 -2.42 -3.94
C GLU A 34 -2.05 -3.88 -3.68
N THR A 35 -0.77 -4.15 -3.45
CA THR A 35 -0.19 -5.51 -3.34
C THR A 35 0.46 -5.74 -1.97
N ASN A 36 0.53 -7.00 -1.53
CA ASN A 36 1.32 -7.40 -0.35
C ASN A 36 2.84 -7.39 -0.62
N GLY A 37 3.27 -7.28 -1.88
CA GLY A 37 4.66 -7.21 -2.31
C GLY A 37 5.40 -8.54 -2.45
N THR A 38 4.72 -9.69 -2.38
CA THR A 38 5.35 -11.02 -2.46
C THR A 38 5.55 -11.52 -3.89
N ILE A 39 5.07 -10.79 -4.91
CA ILE A 39 5.13 -11.16 -6.32
C ILE A 39 5.66 -9.96 -7.11
N ASP A 40 6.55 -10.17 -8.07
CA ASP A 40 7.01 -9.10 -8.95
C ASP A 40 5.87 -8.64 -9.88
N PRO A 41 5.61 -7.33 -9.99
CA PRO A 41 4.56 -6.79 -10.85
C PRO A 41 4.98 -6.84 -12.33
N PRO A 42 4.05 -7.05 -13.27
CA PRO A 42 4.31 -6.81 -14.68
C PRO A 42 4.54 -5.32 -14.95
N ASP A 43 5.23 -5.01 -16.05
CA ASP A 43 5.42 -3.64 -16.51
C ASP A 43 4.08 -2.96 -16.86
N GLY A 44 4.06 -1.62 -16.81
CA GLY A 44 2.90 -0.82 -17.22
C GLY A 44 1.94 -0.41 -16.11
N LEU A 45 2.20 -0.79 -14.85
CA LEU A 45 1.46 -0.22 -13.71
C LEU A 45 1.93 1.21 -13.42
N ASP A 46 1.00 2.16 -13.41
CA ASP A 46 1.28 3.59 -13.24
C ASP A 46 1.51 4.00 -11.78
N TRP A 47 0.99 3.21 -10.83
CA TRP A 47 1.21 3.42 -9.40
C TRP A 47 1.28 2.07 -8.67
N ILE A 48 2.31 1.89 -7.86
CA ILE A 48 2.54 0.65 -7.10
C ILE A 48 2.59 1.00 -5.62
N CYS A 49 1.53 0.61 -4.91
CA CYS A 49 1.44 0.69 -3.46
C CYS A 49 1.67 -0.71 -2.87
N VAL A 50 2.72 -0.83 -2.06
CA VAL A 50 3.11 -2.09 -1.41
C VAL A 50 2.77 -2.02 0.07
N SER A 51 2.00 -2.98 0.55
CA SER A 51 1.62 -3.10 1.97
C SER A 51 2.16 -4.40 2.55
N PRO A 52 3.44 -4.43 2.98
CA PRO A 52 4.08 -5.65 3.46
C PRO A 52 3.35 -6.22 4.69
N LYS A 53 3.35 -7.56 4.78
CA LYS A 53 2.75 -8.33 5.88
C LYS A 53 3.86 -8.98 6.70
N ALA A 54 3.72 -8.97 8.02
CA ALA A 54 4.62 -9.68 8.91
C ALA A 54 4.74 -11.17 8.52
N GLY A 55 5.98 -11.68 8.51
CA GLY A 55 6.28 -13.07 8.19
C GLY A 55 6.21 -13.45 6.71
N ALA A 56 5.96 -12.48 5.80
CA ALA A 56 6.00 -12.71 4.35
C ALA A 56 7.32 -12.23 3.74
N ASP A 57 7.83 -12.98 2.76
CA ASP A 57 9.02 -12.60 2.00
C ASP A 57 8.68 -11.46 1.03
N LEU A 58 9.23 -10.27 1.31
CA LEU A 58 9.03 -9.10 0.47
C LEU A 58 9.99 -9.13 -0.74
N VAL A 59 9.41 -9.26 -1.94
CA VAL A 59 10.14 -9.25 -3.22
C VAL A 59 10.22 -7.83 -3.78
N ILE A 60 9.12 -7.08 -3.74
CA ILE A 60 9.08 -5.71 -4.26
C ILE A 60 9.82 -4.76 -3.30
N ARG A 61 11.01 -4.32 -3.70
CA ARG A 61 11.87 -3.42 -2.91
C ARG A 61 11.92 -1.98 -3.41
N ARG A 62 11.13 -1.66 -4.45
CA ARG A 62 10.99 -0.33 -5.02
C ARG A 62 9.57 -0.06 -5.52
N GLY A 63 9.15 1.19 -5.53
CA GLY A 63 7.82 1.57 -6.02
C GLY A 63 7.42 2.99 -5.65
N HIS A 64 6.13 3.29 -5.75
CA HIS A 64 5.63 4.65 -5.53
C HIS A 64 5.29 4.88 -4.05
N GLU A 65 4.67 3.90 -3.38
CA GLU A 65 4.33 3.99 -1.97
C GLU A 65 4.57 2.66 -1.25
N LEU A 66 5.20 2.74 -0.09
CA LEU A 66 5.16 1.68 0.93
C LEU A 66 4.17 2.11 2.02
N LYS A 67 3.06 1.38 2.13
CA LYS A 67 1.98 1.63 3.10
C LYS A 67 1.91 0.49 4.11
N LEU A 68 2.60 0.66 5.22
CA LEU A 68 2.67 -0.34 6.28
C LEU A 68 1.43 -0.26 7.16
N VAL A 69 0.69 -1.37 7.29
CA VAL A 69 -0.33 -1.49 8.35
C VAL A 69 0.39 -1.58 9.69
N TYR A 70 -0.01 -0.75 10.65
CA TYR A 70 0.72 -0.56 11.91
C TYR A 70 -0.24 -0.52 13.11
N PRO A 71 0.09 -1.20 14.22
CA PRO A 71 1.29 -2.02 14.45
C PRO A 71 1.16 -3.42 13.86
N GLN A 72 2.29 -4.04 13.52
CA GLN A 72 2.39 -5.48 13.22
C GLN A 72 3.56 -6.05 14.03
N ALA A 73 3.36 -7.19 14.69
CA ALA A 73 4.47 -7.96 15.26
C ALA A 73 5.40 -8.37 14.12
N ASP A 74 6.72 -8.30 14.31
CA ASP A 74 7.74 -8.70 13.32
C ASP A 74 7.77 -7.90 12.00
N ALA A 75 7.09 -6.76 11.92
CA ALA A 75 7.17 -5.82 10.80
C ALA A 75 7.27 -4.37 11.30
N ALA A 76 8.35 -4.07 12.03
CA ALA A 76 8.63 -2.73 12.54
C ALA A 76 8.97 -1.77 11.39
N PRO A 77 8.53 -0.49 11.41
CA PRO A 77 8.75 0.42 10.28
C PRO A 77 10.23 0.58 9.91
N GLU A 78 11.15 0.49 10.87
CA GLU A 78 12.59 0.60 10.70
C GLU A 78 13.18 -0.41 9.71
N VAL A 79 12.54 -1.58 9.49
CA VAL A 79 13.07 -2.57 8.54
C VAL A 79 12.86 -2.14 7.08
N PHE A 80 11.98 -1.17 6.83
CA PHE A 80 11.58 -0.75 5.49
C PHE A 80 12.20 0.58 5.05
N VAL A 81 12.75 1.39 5.97
CA VAL A 81 13.16 2.79 5.70
C VAL A 81 14.22 2.95 4.61
N GLY A 82 15.01 1.90 4.32
CA GLY A 82 16.05 1.89 3.29
C GLY A 82 15.60 1.33 1.93
N LEU A 83 14.32 0.99 1.78
CA LEU A 83 13.78 0.56 0.48
C LEU A 83 13.54 1.75 -0.45
N ASP A 84 13.47 1.49 -1.76
CA ASP A 84 13.43 2.54 -2.78
C ASP A 84 11.99 2.94 -3.14
N PHE A 85 11.31 3.59 -2.19
CA PHE A 85 9.95 4.09 -2.36
C PHE A 85 9.89 5.62 -2.28
N GLU A 86 9.06 6.23 -3.13
CA GLU A 86 8.86 7.69 -3.10
C GLU A 86 8.14 8.16 -1.82
N ARG A 87 7.29 7.30 -1.24
CA ARG A 87 6.48 7.62 -0.07
C ARG A 87 6.45 6.45 0.92
N PHE A 88 6.57 6.81 2.19
CA PHE A 88 6.37 5.90 3.31
C PHE A 88 5.16 6.35 4.12
N SER A 89 4.20 5.45 4.30
CA SER A 89 3.00 5.73 5.09
C SER A 89 2.71 4.64 6.11
N LEU A 90 2.23 5.07 7.28
CA LEU A 90 1.67 4.19 8.31
C LEU A 90 0.15 4.27 8.24
N GLN A 91 -0.49 3.13 8.07
CA GLN A 91 -1.92 2.98 8.17
C GLN A 91 -2.27 2.29 9.49
N PRO A 92 -3.04 2.94 10.39
CA PRO A 92 -3.50 2.28 11.61
C PRO A 92 -4.21 0.97 11.29
N MET A 93 -3.82 -0.10 11.98
CA MET A 93 -4.51 -1.37 11.91
C MET A 93 -5.93 -1.18 12.45
N ASP A 94 -6.91 -1.49 11.60
CA ASP A 94 -8.30 -1.49 11.98
C ASP A 94 -8.64 -2.71 12.85
N GLY A 95 -9.66 -2.58 13.69
CA GLY A 95 -10.05 -3.60 14.65
C GLY A 95 -10.46 -3.00 16.00
N PRO A 96 -10.55 -3.83 17.05
CA PRO A 96 -10.94 -3.40 18.40
C PRO A 96 -10.08 -2.24 18.93
N ASP A 97 -8.80 -2.22 18.58
CA ASP A 97 -7.81 -1.28 19.10
C ASP A 97 -7.55 -0.09 18.16
N VAL A 98 -8.42 0.19 17.19
CA VAL A 98 -8.20 1.21 16.14
C VAL A 98 -7.86 2.60 16.71
N ILE A 99 -8.46 2.99 17.83
CA ILE A 99 -8.18 4.28 18.48
C ILE A 99 -6.73 4.32 18.98
N GLU A 100 -6.29 3.25 19.66
CA GLU A 100 -4.91 3.12 20.16
C GLU A 100 -3.92 3.03 18.99
N ASN A 101 -4.20 2.19 18.00
CA ASN A 101 -3.36 2.03 16.81
C ASN A 101 -3.19 3.35 16.05
N THR A 102 -4.25 4.15 15.97
CA THR A 102 -4.20 5.48 15.36
C THR A 102 -3.30 6.42 16.15
N ALA A 103 -3.43 6.47 17.48
CA ALA A 103 -2.57 7.29 18.33
C ALA A 103 -1.09 6.88 18.18
N ARG A 104 -0.80 5.57 18.17
CA ARG A 104 0.56 5.05 17.96
C ARG A 104 1.13 5.40 16.59
N ALA A 105 0.33 5.29 15.52
CA ALA A 105 0.77 5.66 14.17
C ALA A 105 1.05 7.17 14.06
N VAL A 106 0.19 8.01 14.65
CA VAL A 106 0.39 9.47 14.71
C VAL A 106 1.69 9.80 15.44
N GLU A 107 1.88 9.23 16.63
CA GLU A 107 3.07 9.43 17.44
C GLU A 107 4.35 9.01 16.71
N TYR A 108 4.32 7.87 16.02
CA TYR A 108 5.46 7.39 15.24
C TYR A 108 5.80 8.37 14.10
N CYS A 109 4.82 8.77 13.28
CA CYS A 109 5.04 9.70 12.17
C CYS A 109 5.56 11.07 12.64
N LEU A 110 5.12 11.56 13.82
CA LEU A 110 5.63 12.80 14.40
C LEU A 110 7.11 12.70 14.79
N ARG A 111 7.58 11.53 15.25
CA ARG A 111 8.98 11.27 15.60
C ARG A 111 9.85 10.94 14.39
N HIS A 112 9.25 10.39 13.34
CA HIS A 112 9.93 9.89 12.14
C HIS A 112 9.32 10.50 10.87
N PRO A 113 9.68 11.74 10.50
CA PRO A 113 9.00 12.52 9.46
C PRO A 113 9.13 11.97 8.02
N GLN A 114 9.95 10.94 7.80
CA GLN A 114 9.90 10.14 6.57
C GLN A 114 8.52 9.47 6.39
N TRP A 115 7.87 9.11 7.50
CA TRP A 115 6.58 8.44 7.53
C TRP A 115 5.43 9.44 7.60
N ARG A 116 4.40 9.17 6.81
CA ARG A 116 3.14 9.94 6.79
C ARG A 116 1.99 9.09 7.29
N LEU A 117 0.97 9.71 7.87
CA LEU A 117 -0.24 8.99 8.26
C LEU A 117 -1.12 8.72 7.03
N SER A 118 -1.56 7.47 6.86
CA SER A 118 -2.59 7.07 5.90
C SER A 118 -3.82 6.58 6.65
N LEU A 119 -4.97 7.22 6.44
CA LEU A 119 -6.22 6.84 7.11
C LEU A 119 -7.16 6.12 6.15
N GLN A 120 -7.88 5.13 6.66
CA GLN A 120 -8.96 4.45 5.92
C GLN A 120 -10.24 5.30 5.92
N THR A 121 -10.17 6.47 5.30
CA THR A 121 -11.22 7.51 5.34
C THR A 121 -12.59 7.01 4.88
N HIS A 122 -12.65 6.06 3.94
CA HIS A 122 -13.90 5.43 3.50
C HIS A 122 -14.71 4.83 4.66
N LYS A 123 -14.04 4.27 5.68
CA LYS A 123 -14.71 3.72 6.88
C LYS A 123 -15.35 4.81 7.72
N THR A 124 -14.61 5.89 7.99
CA THR A 124 -15.11 7.03 8.76
C THR A 124 -16.24 7.77 8.03
N LEU A 125 -16.19 7.80 6.69
CA LEU A 125 -17.20 8.43 5.85
C LEU A 125 -18.42 7.53 5.58
N GLY A 126 -18.38 6.25 5.96
CA GLY A 126 -19.47 5.30 5.72
C GLY A 126 -19.62 4.86 4.26
N ILE A 127 -18.55 4.95 3.47
CA ILE A 127 -18.51 4.48 2.08
C ILE A 127 -17.94 3.05 2.07
N ARG A 128 -18.68 2.11 1.48
CA ARG A 128 -18.33 0.68 1.37
C ARG A 128 -18.21 0.26 -0.09
#